data_AF-A0A970WAD9-F1
#
_entry.id   AF-A0A970WAD9-F1
#
_cell.length_a   1.000
_cell.length_b   1.000
_cell.length_c   1.000
_cell.angle_alpha   90.00
_cell.angle_beta   90.00
_cell.angle_gamma   90.00
#
_symmetry.space_group_name_H-M   'P 1'
#
loop_
_entity.id
_entity.type
_entity.pdbx_description
1 polymer ?
#
loop_
_entity_poly.entity_id
_entity_poly.type
_entity_poly.pdbx_seq_one_letter_code
_entity_poly.pdbx_strand_id
1 'polypeptide(L)'
;MSHTPSLRWLSLLAALLMAAVLAGPAAWAAPPVAPREAASLALAAPLMVDGDLSDWPAGNALTVDWAASDMRPATPLAASDLSAEVRSAWDARYLYFAIRVWDDAV
;
A
#
# COMPACT_ATOMS: atom_id res chain seq x y z
N MET A 1 44.97 -55.30 -9.45
CA MET A 1 43.51 -55.02 -9.42
C MET A 1 43.35 -53.52 -9.30
N SER A 2 43.26 -52.84 -10.44
CA SER A 2 43.16 -51.38 -10.56
C SER A 2 41.72 -51.03 -10.96
N HIS A 3 40.96 -50.47 -10.03
CA HIS A 3 39.65 -49.88 -10.31
C HIS A 3 39.82 -48.38 -10.56
N THR A 4 39.73 -47.96 -11.81
CA THR A 4 39.49 -46.57 -12.20
C THR A 4 38.01 -46.26 -12.05
N PRO A 5 37.58 -45.36 -11.15
CA PRO A 5 36.19 -44.92 -11.10
C PRO A 5 35.88 -43.98 -12.26
N SER A 6 34.75 -44.25 -12.92
CA SER A 6 34.26 -43.63 -14.16
C SER A 6 33.90 -42.15 -14.01
N LEU A 7 34.36 -41.32 -14.96
CA LEU A 7 34.07 -39.89 -15.17
C LEU A 7 32.62 -39.55 -15.57
N ARG A 8 31.61 -40.27 -15.07
CA ARG A 8 30.18 -39.99 -15.34
C ARG A 8 29.53 -39.00 -14.37
N TRP A 9 30.26 -38.59 -13.33
CA TRP A 9 29.75 -37.79 -12.21
C TRP A 9 29.92 -36.29 -12.44
N LEU A 10 30.89 -35.89 -13.28
CA LEU A 10 31.20 -34.49 -13.58
C LEU A 10 30.17 -33.81 -14.50
N SER A 11 29.44 -34.58 -15.30
CA SER A 11 28.42 -34.02 -16.22
C SER A 11 27.14 -33.59 -15.52
N LEU A 12 26.80 -34.19 -14.37
CA LEU A 12 25.62 -33.81 -13.58
C LEU A 12 25.87 -32.55 -12.74
N LEU A 13 27.11 -32.33 -12.27
CA LEU A 13 27.49 -31.12 -11.54
C LEU A 13 27.57 -29.88 -12.45
N ALA A 14 28.07 -30.04 -13.69
CA ALA A 14 28.11 -28.95 -14.67
C ALA A 14 26.70 -28.52 -15.12
N ALA A 15 25.76 -29.47 -15.26
CA ALA A 15 24.38 -29.17 -15.60
C ALA A 15 23.61 -28.50 -14.44
N LEU A 16 23.92 -28.85 -13.19
CA LEU A 16 23.29 -28.21 -12.02
C LEU A 16 23.82 -26.80 -11.75
N LEU A 17 25.10 -26.53 -12.04
CA LEU A 17 25.68 -25.18 -11.87
C LEU A 17 25.26 -24.18 -12.96
N MET A 18 24.89 -24.63 -14.16
CA MET A 18 24.39 -23.76 -15.23
C MET A 18 22.95 -23.25 -15.00
N ALA A 19 22.13 -23.98 -14.23
CA ALA A 19 20.76 -23.57 -13.95
C ALA A 19 20.65 -22.45 -12.89
N ALA A 20 21.68 -22.25 -12.06
CA ALA A 20 21.67 -21.26 -10.98
C ALA A 20 22.09 -19.84 -11.43
N VAL A 21 22.71 -19.69 -12.61
CA VAL A 21 23.27 -18.39 -13.06
C VAL A 21 22.23 -17.49 -13.76
N LEU A 22 21.07 -18.04 -14.15
CA LEU A 22 19.99 -17.26 -14.80
C LEU A 22 18.92 -16.75 -13.82
N ALA A 23 18.93 -17.22 -12.58
CA ALA A 23 18.12 -16.63 -11.51
C ALA A 23 18.89 -15.45 -10.92
N GLY A 24 18.84 -14.30 -11.60
CA GLY A 24 19.27 -13.03 -11.01
C GLY A 24 18.55 -12.76 -9.67
N PRO A 25 18.91 -11.68 -8.93
CA PRO A 25 18.27 -11.35 -7.65
C PRO A 25 16.84 -10.82 -7.88
N ALA A 26 15.94 -11.66 -8.39
CA ALA A 26 14.52 -11.42 -8.55
C ALA A 26 13.72 -11.99 -7.37
N ALA A 27 14.38 -12.47 -6.32
CA ALA A 27 13.75 -13.10 -5.16
C ALA A 27 13.31 -12.11 -4.05
N TRP A 28 13.38 -10.79 -4.28
CA TRP A 28 12.90 -9.79 -3.31
C TRP A 28 11.88 -8.79 -3.87
N ALA A 29 11.55 -8.86 -5.17
CA ALA A 29 10.51 -7.99 -5.70
C ALA A 29 9.19 -8.37 -5.00
N ALA A 30 8.81 -7.57 -4.00
CA ALA A 30 7.50 -7.67 -3.39
C ALA A 30 6.47 -7.66 -4.54
N PRO A 31 5.39 -8.45 -4.45
CA PRO A 31 4.31 -8.34 -5.43
C PRO A 31 3.95 -6.85 -5.54
N PRO A 32 3.77 -6.30 -6.76
CA PRO A 32 3.39 -4.90 -6.90
C PRO A 32 2.15 -4.70 -6.04
N VAL A 33 2.28 -3.89 -4.99
CA VAL A 33 1.14 -3.48 -4.16
C VAL A 33 0.21 -2.79 -5.14
N ALA A 34 -0.97 -3.37 -5.36
CA ALA A 34 -1.96 -2.74 -6.22
C ALA A 34 -2.16 -1.30 -5.73
N PRO A 35 -2.20 -0.30 -6.63
CA PRO A 35 -2.45 1.08 -6.21
C PRO A 35 -3.70 1.13 -5.33
N ARG A 36 -3.58 1.75 -4.15
CA ARG A 36 -4.74 2.00 -3.31
C ARG A 36 -5.53 3.13 -3.97
N GLU A 37 -6.77 2.86 -4.35
CA GLU A 37 -7.65 3.83 -4.99
C GLU A 37 -8.78 4.23 -4.04
N ALA A 38 -9.16 5.51 -4.09
CA ALA A 38 -10.34 6.03 -3.39
C ALA A 38 -11.24 6.73 -4.42
N ALA A 39 -12.52 6.35 -4.44
CA ALA A 39 -13.50 6.97 -5.32
C ALA A 39 -13.84 8.39 -4.83
N SER A 40 -14.00 9.33 -5.76
CA SER A 40 -14.50 10.67 -5.45
C SER A 40 -15.95 10.80 -5.91
N LEU A 41 -16.84 11.25 -5.03
CA LEU A 41 -18.26 11.38 -5.34
C LEU A 41 -18.55 12.61 -6.21
N ALA A 42 -19.37 12.42 -7.25
CA ALA A 42 -19.89 13.54 -8.03
C ALA A 42 -21.03 14.24 -7.28
N LEU A 43 -21.02 15.57 -7.26
CA LEU A 43 -21.99 16.39 -6.54
C LEU A 43 -22.96 17.09 -7.50
N ALA A 44 -24.22 17.21 -7.07
CA ALA A 44 -25.24 17.98 -7.79
C ALA A 44 -25.22 19.48 -7.43
N ALA A 45 -24.63 19.83 -6.30
CA ALA A 45 -24.48 21.20 -5.80
C ALA A 45 -23.09 21.37 -5.15
N PRO A 46 -22.49 22.57 -5.20
CA PRO A 46 -21.19 22.83 -4.59
C PRO A 46 -21.26 22.73 -3.07
N LEU A 47 -20.18 22.28 -2.45
CA LEU A 47 -20.01 22.26 -0.99
C LEU A 47 -19.59 23.63 -0.46
N MET A 48 -19.97 23.92 0.78
CA MET A 48 -19.45 25.04 1.53
C MET A 48 -18.10 24.64 2.14
N VAL A 49 -17.07 25.47 1.95
CA VAL A 49 -15.74 25.24 2.56
C VAL A 49 -15.61 26.10 3.81
N ASP A 50 -16.30 25.72 4.87
CA ASP A 50 -16.36 26.44 6.16
C ASP A 50 -15.87 25.60 7.36
N GLY A 51 -15.51 24.34 7.13
CA GLY A 51 -15.05 23.42 8.16
C GLY A 51 -16.18 22.61 8.82
N ASP A 52 -17.44 22.87 8.49
CA ASP A 52 -18.55 21.97 8.77
C ASP A 52 -18.59 20.86 7.70
N LEU A 53 -18.93 19.63 8.11
CA LEU A 53 -19.03 18.48 7.21
C LEU A 53 -20.48 18.04 6.98
N SER A 54 -21.45 18.83 7.44
CA SER A 54 -22.88 18.49 7.40
C SER A 54 -23.48 18.46 5.99
N ASP A 55 -22.88 19.16 5.04
CA ASP A 55 -23.28 19.20 3.63
C ASP A 55 -22.65 18.07 2.78
N TRP A 56 -21.68 17.34 3.33
CA TRP A 56 -21.04 16.23 2.65
C TRP A 56 -21.96 15.00 2.56
N PRO A 57 -21.98 14.26 1.43
CA PRO A 57 -22.74 13.02 1.30
C PRO A 57 -22.23 11.95 2.27
N ALA A 58 -23.15 11.13 2.79
CA ALA A 58 -22.80 9.96 3.59
C ALA A 58 -22.03 8.90 2.76
N GLY A 59 -21.19 8.11 3.43
CA GLY A 59 -20.53 6.94 2.82
C GLY A 59 -19.25 7.24 2.02
N ASN A 60 -18.75 8.48 2.05
CA ASN A 60 -17.53 8.91 1.35
C ASN A 60 -16.40 9.26 2.31
N ALA A 61 -16.12 8.35 3.23
CA ALA A 61 -15.16 8.53 4.31
C ALA A 61 -14.12 7.40 4.26
N LEU A 62 -12.86 7.78 4.07
CA LEU A 62 -11.71 6.89 4.20
C LEU A 62 -11.05 7.14 5.56
N THR A 63 -11.01 6.10 6.39
CA THR A 63 -10.26 6.16 7.64
C THR A 63 -8.77 5.96 7.37
N VAL A 64 -7.95 6.87 7.90
CA VAL A 64 -6.50 6.79 7.93
C VAL A 64 -6.07 6.73 9.39
N ASP A 65 -5.47 5.61 9.78
CA ASP A 65 -4.95 5.38 11.13
C ASP A 65 -3.55 4.74 11.05
N TRP A 66 -3.00 4.38 12.21
CA TRP A 66 -1.71 3.68 12.29
C TRP A 66 -1.69 2.39 11.44
N ALA A 67 -2.78 1.63 11.40
CA ALA A 67 -2.84 0.36 10.67
C ALA A 67 -2.88 0.56 9.15
N ALA A 68 -3.59 1.59 8.69
CA ALA A 68 -3.75 1.93 7.28
C ALA A 68 -2.52 2.61 6.66
N SER A 69 -1.70 3.27 7.49
CA SER A 69 -0.56 4.09 7.05
C SER A 69 0.65 3.27 6.60
N ASP A 70 1.25 3.64 5.47
CA ASP A 70 2.47 3.00 4.96
C ASP A 70 3.72 3.43 5.74
N MET A 71 3.79 4.71 6.13
CA MET A 71 4.82 5.25 7.02
C MET A 71 4.20 5.56 8.38
N ARG A 72 4.71 4.91 9.43
CA ARG A 72 4.17 5.01 10.79
C ARG A 72 5.25 4.84 11.85
N PRO A 73 5.06 5.39 13.07
CA PRO A 73 5.94 5.12 14.20
C PRO A 73 6.04 3.61 14.49
N ALA A 74 7.17 3.17 15.04
CA ALA A 74 7.35 1.77 15.43
C ALA A 74 6.37 1.34 16.53
N THR A 75 6.03 2.27 17.42
CA THR A 75 5.02 2.09 18.47
C THR A 75 3.62 2.15 17.85
N PRO A 76 2.79 1.10 18.03
CA PRO A 76 1.39 1.16 17.66
C PRO A 76 0.66 2.26 18.44
N LEU A 77 -0.11 3.07 17.73
CA LEU A 77 -1.00 4.06 18.34
C LEU A 77 -2.41 3.48 18.43
N ALA A 78 -3.22 4.03 19.35
CA ALA A 78 -4.64 3.71 19.38
C ALA A 78 -5.30 4.22 18.09
N ALA A 79 -6.39 3.58 17.65
CA ALA A 79 -7.11 4.03 16.45
C ALA A 79 -7.70 5.45 16.58
N SER A 80 -7.85 5.95 17.81
CA SER A 80 -8.29 7.32 18.12
C SER A 80 -7.16 8.34 18.24
N ASP A 81 -5.90 7.88 18.25
CA ASP A 81 -4.71 8.71 18.39
C ASP A 81 -4.06 8.89 17.00
N LEU A 82 -3.78 10.14 16.63
CA LEU A 82 -3.27 10.54 15.32
C LEU A 82 -3.97 9.83 14.14
N SER A 83 -5.30 9.87 14.13
CA SER A 83 -6.12 9.30 13.06
C SER A 83 -6.92 10.37 12.32
N ALA A 84 -7.37 10.04 11.12
CA ALA A 84 -8.11 10.96 10.28
C ALA A 84 -9.19 10.27 9.45
N GLU A 85 -10.19 11.06 9.07
CA GLU A 85 -11.19 10.71 8.07
C GLU A 85 -10.99 11.65 6.88
N VAL A 86 -10.79 11.05 5.71
CA VAL A 86 -10.62 11.76 4.43
C VAL A 86 -11.87 11.56 3.58
N ARG A 87 -12.42 12.66 3.07
CA ARG A 87 -13.53 12.66 2.10
C ARG A 87 -13.09 13.35 0.81
N SER A 88 -13.56 12.85 -0.33
CA SER A 88 -13.25 13.44 -1.65
C SER A 88 -14.48 13.53 -2.53
N ALA A 89 -14.81 14.71 -3.03
CA ALA A 89 -15.97 14.93 -3.89
C ALA A 89 -15.64 15.91 -5.00
N TRP A 90 -16.41 15.92 -6.09
CA TRP A 90 -16.15 16.81 -7.22
C TRP A 90 -17.44 17.32 -7.85
N ASP A 91 -17.37 18.49 -8.46
CA ASP A 91 -18.39 19.04 -9.36
C ASP A 91 -17.75 19.50 -10.68
N ALA A 92 -18.52 20.17 -11.54
CA ALA A 92 -18.04 20.62 -12.84
C ALA A 92 -16.86 21.62 -12.79
N ARG A 93 -16.52 22.16 -11.62
CA ARG A 93 -15.52 23.23 -11.43
C ARG A 93 -14.43 22.87 -10.43
N TYR A 94 -14.75 22.09 -9.40
CA TYR A 94 -13.85 21.87 -8.27
C TYR A 94 -13.76 20.39 -7.87
N LEU A 95 -12.60 20.03 -7.34
CA LEU A 95 -12.35 18.83 -6.56
C LEU A 95 -12.19 19.27 -5.11
N TYR A 96 -13.03 18.74 -4.23
CA TYR A 96 -13.12 19.05 -2.81
C TYR A 96 -12.48 17.93 -2.00
N PHE A 97 -11.74 18.31 -0.96
CA PHE A 97 -11.25 17.41 0.05
C PHE A 97 -11.64 17.92 1.43
N ALA A 98 -12.09 17.01 2.30
CA ALA A 98 -12.21 17.26 3.73
C ALA A 98 -11.34 16.25 4.46
N ILE A 99 -10.57 16.75 5.42
CA ILE A 99 -9.70 15.93 6.27
C ILE A 99 -10.04 16.31 7.71
N ARG A 100 -10.71 15.40 8.42
CA ARG A 100 -11.00 15.55 9.85
C ARG A 100 -9.97 14.75 10.61
N VAL A 101 -9.20 15.42 11.47
CA VAL A 101 -8.14 14.79 12.26
C VAL A 101 -8.59 14.66 13.71
N TRP A 102 -8.34 13.49 14.30
CA TRP A 102 -8.42 13.25 15.73
C TRP A 102 -7.02 12.99 16.25
N ASP A 103 -6.71 13.70 17.33
CA ASP A 103 -5.48 13.58 18.07
C ASP A 103 -5.88 13.73 19.54
N ASP A 104 -5.47 12.77 20.38
CA ASP A 104 -5.76 12.79 21.81
C ASP A 104 -4.64 13.44 22.64
N ALA A 105 -3.68 14.10 21.98
CA ALA A 105 -2.57 14.90 22.51
C ALA A 105 -2.56 15.12 24.03
N VAL A 106 -1.51 14.59 24.67
CA VAL A 106 -0.97 15.02 25.98
C VAL A 106 0.53 15.26 25.86
#